data_AF-G3I3C1-F1
#
_entry.id   AF-G3I3C1-F1
#
_cell.length_a   1.000
_cell.length_b   1.000
_cell.length_c   1.000
_cell.angle_alpha   90.00
_cell.angle_beta   90.00
_cell.angle_gamma   90.00
#
_symmetry.space_group_name_H-M   'P 1'
#
loop_
_entity.id
_entity.type
_entity.pdbx_description
1 polymer ?
#
loop_
_entity_poly.entity_id
_entity_poly.type
_entity_poly.pdbx_seq_one_letter_code
_entity_poly.pdbx_strand_id
1 'polypeptide(L)'
;MFMPVTPRHQEKFVLCSGNALYFKSARNVTVNILNDQTKVLTRLVTGPKAVEAYGKKFEVKTVSGKLLFSADDSEVVVGAERLRVLGAEGTVFPKSIETPNVRADPFKELSFLQIDRIRKQITIDMDQLPQKYYLKEVCF
;
A
#
# COMPACT_ATOMS: atom_id res chain seq x y z
N MET A 1 1.08 13.40 18.99
CA MET A 1 2.09 14.44 19.27
C MET A 1 3.33 14.11 18.44
N PHE A 2 3.57 14.83 17.35
CA PHE A 2 4.77 14.62 16.53
C PHE A 2 5.96 15.26 17.25
N MET A 3 6.92 14.46 17.72
CA MET A 3 8.17 15.02 18.22
C MET A 3 9.02 15.49 17.03
N PRO A 4 9.52 16.73 17.04
CA PRO A 4 10.44 17.18 16.02
C PRO A 4 11.75 16.39 16.13
N VAL A 5 12.10 15.66 15.08
CA VAL A 5 13.42 15.01 14.98
C VAL A 5 14.42 16.11 14.68
N THR A 6 15.27 16.48 15.63
CA THR A 6 16.35 17.44 15.37
C THR A 6 17.34 16.79 14.38
N PRO A 7 17.50 17.33 13.15
CA PRO A 7 18.47 16.79 12.21
C PRO A 7 19.86 16.99 12.79
N ARG A 8 20.55 15.89 13.11
CA ARG A 8 21.91 15.92 13.69
C ARG A 8 22.98 16.32 12.67
N HIS A 9 22.66 16.27 11.38
CA HIS A 9 23.55 16.64 10.29
C HIS A 9 22.71 17.10 9.10
N GLN A 10 23.00 18.27 8.53
CA GLN A 10 22.35 18.80 7.34
C GLN A 10 23.41 19.00 6.25
N GLU A 11 23.42 18.13 5.26
CA GLU A 11 24.27 18.26 4.07
C GLU A 11 23.39 18.52 2.85
N LYS A 12 23.75 19.55 2.06
CA LYS A 12 23.08 19.87 0.81
C LYS A 12 23.79 19.16 -0.33
N PHE A 13 23.09 18.23 -0.96
CA PHE A 13 23.57 17.55 -2.16
C PHE A 13 22.89 18.16 -3.39
N VAL A 14 23.67 18.52 -4.41
CA VAL A 14 23.15 18.90 -5.73
C VAL A 14 23.42 17.71 -6.65
N LEU A 15 22.37 17.06 -7.13
CA LEU A 15 22.48 15.95 -8.06
C LEU A 15 22.44 16.45 -9.49
N CYS A 16 23.38 15.99 -10.32
CA CYS A 16 23.27 16.11 -11.77
C CYS A 16 22.22 15.13 -12.29
N SER A 17 21.51 15.52 -13.35
CA SER A 17 20.55 14.67 -14.07
C SER A 17 21.16 13.29 -14.37
N GLY A 18 20.45 12.22 -13.99
CA GLY A 18 20.84 10.83 -14.28
C GLY A 18 21.56 10.07 -13.15
N ASN A 19 21.96 10.73 -12.07
CA ASN A 19 22.63 10.06 -10.95
C ASN A 19 21.63 9.61 -9.87
N ALA A 20 21.72 8.35 -9.46
CA ALA A 20 20.96 7.83 -8.33
C ALA A 20 21.50 8.39 -7.00
N LEU A 21 20.58 8.78 -6.11
CA LEU A 21 20.92 9.22 -4.76
C LEU A 21 20.99 7.99 -3.84
N TYR A 22 22.17 7.72 -3.29
CA TYR A 22 22.39 6.58 -2.40
C TYR A 22 22.73 7.05 -0.99
N PHE A 23 21.95 6.60 0.00
CA PHE A 23 22.22 6.85 1.41
C PHE A 23 22.43 5.53 2.15
N LYS A 24 23.51 5.48 2.94
CA LYS A 24 23.77 4.39 3.89
C LYS A 24 23.90 5.00 5.29
N SER A 25 23.10 4.51 6.22
CA SER A 25 23.07 5.03 7.59
C SER A 25 22.92 3.87 8.58
N ALA A 26 23.58 3.99 9.74
CA ALA A 26 23.36 3.09 10.89
C ALA A 26 22.10 3.45 11.70
N ARG A 27 21.41 4.53 11.33
CA ARG A 27 20.21 5.06 11.98
C ARG A 27 19.11 5.29 10.94
N ASN A 28 17.90 5.54 11.43
CA ASN A 28 16.76 5.84 10.57
C ASN A 28 17.06 7.03 9.64
N VAL A 29 16.62 6.91 8.39
CA VAL A 29 16.69 7.96 7.39
C VAL A 29 15.28 8.48 7.16
N THR A 30 15.12 9.80 7.12
CA THR A 30 13.85 10.47 6.84
C THR A 30 14.02 11.35 5.62
N VAL A 31 13.21 11.11 4.59
CA VAL A 31 13.11 11.94 3.39
C VAL A 31 11.82 12.73 3.49
N ASN A 32 11.91 14.06 3.50
CA ASN A 32 10.75 14.96 3.46
C ASN A 32 10.73 15.68 2.11
N ILE A 33 9.57 15.71 1.48
CA ILE A 33 9.31 16.60 0.35
C ILE A 33 8.52 17.78 0.89
N LEU A 34 9.00 19.00 0.63
CA LEU A 34 8.41 20.24 1.11
C LEU A 34 7.75 20.97 -0.07
N ASN A 35 6.73 21.76 0.21
CA ASN A 35 6.19 22.74 -0.74
C ASN A 35 6.99 24.06 -0.70
N ASP A 36 6.58 25.02 -1.54
CA ASP A 36 7.19 26.36 -1.62
C ASP A 36 7.12 27.15 -0.31
N GLN A 37 6.20 26.79 0.58
CA GLN A 37 6.03 27.37 1.91
C GLN A 37 6.81 26.62 3.00
N THR A 38 7.72 25.72 2.63
CA THR A 38 8.52 24.87 3.55
C THR A 38 7.68 23.94 4.44
N LYS A 39 6.42 23.67 4.05
CA LYS A 39 5.58 22.66 4.70
C LYS A 39 5.85 21.30 4.10
N VAL A 40 6.00 20.28 4.95
CA VAL A 40 6.16 18.88 4.51
C VAL A 40 4.87 18.40 3.84
N LEU A 41 4.98 18.01 2.57
CA LEU A 41 3.91 17.39 1.76
C LEU A 41 3.89 15.88 1.92
N THR A 42 5.06 15.25 1.81
CA THR A 42 5.20 13.81 1.97
C THR A 42 6.46 13.48 2.75
N ARG A 43 6.43 12.34 3.43
CA ARG A 43 7.53 11.84 4.26
C ARG A 43 7.71 10.35 4.05
N LEU A 44 8.95 9.92 3.84
CA LEU A 44 9.35 8.52 3.84
C LEU A 44 10.37 8.32 4.97
N VAL A 45 10.09 7.40 5.88
CA VAL A 45 10.99 7.03 6.97
C VAL A 45 11.41 5.59 6.75
N THR A 46 12.71 5.33 6.70
CA THR A 46 13.26 3.97 6.67
C THR A 46 14.13 3.73 7.90
N GLY A 47 13.90 2.59 8.55
CA GLY A 47 14.66 2.14 9.70
C GLY A 47 14.87 0.63 9.66
N PRO A 48 15.56 0.05 10.67
CA PRO A 48 15.88 -1.37 10.67
C PRO A 48 14.66 -2.28 10.82
N LYS A 49 13.52 -1.75 11.27
CA LYS A 49 12.29 -2.51 11.54
C LYS A 49 11.24 -2.37 10.45
N ALA A 50 11.12 -1.18 9.86
CA ALA A 50 10.00 -0.84 8.99
C ALA A 50 10.35 0.32 8.04
N VAL A 51 9.53 0.44 7.00
CA VAL A 51 9.46 1.60 6.13
C VAL A 51 8.07 2.21 6.27
N GLU A 52 8.00 3.49 6.58
CA GLU A 52 6.76 4.24 6.78
C GLU A 52 6.65 5.36 5.75
N ALA A 53 5.49 5.46 5.09
CA ALA A 53 5.20 6.51 4.12
C ALA A 53 3.99 7.33 4.59
N TYR A 54 4.14 8.66 4.56
CA TYR A 54 3.10 9.62 4.88
C TYR A 54 2.88 10.51 3.66
N GLY A 55 1.67 10.52 3.13
CA GLY A 55 1.31 11.29 1.95
C GLY A 55 -0.06 10.88 1.43
N LYS A 56 -0.49 11.52 0.32
CA LYS A 56 -1.80 11.24 -0.30
C LYS A 56 -1.86 9.90 -1.04
N LYS A 57 -0.71 9.38 -1.48
CA LYS A 57 -0.63 8.14 -2.25
C LYS A 57 0.72 7.46 -2.04
N PHE A 58 0.71 6.15 -1.88
CA PHE A 58 1.88 5.30 -1.90
C PHE A 58 1.70 4.18 -2.92
N GLU A 59 2.73 3.87 -3.71
CA GLU A 59 2.69 2.84 -4.75
C GLU A 59 3.95 1.98 -4.73
N VAL A 60 3.76 0.67 -4.91
CA VAL A 60 4.82 -0.31 -5.17
C VAL A 60 4.57 -0.92 -6.55
N LYS A 61 5.57 -0.83 -7.43
CA LYS A 61 5.50 -1.32 -8.80
C LYS A 61 6.66 -2.28 -9.10
N THR A 62 6.45 -3.16 -10.06
CA THR A 62 7.55 -3.94 -10.66
C THR A 62 8.49 -3.02 -11.44
N VAL A 63 9.67 -3.54 -11.80
CA VAL A 63 10.61 -2.85 -12.70
C VAL A 63 9.96 -2.53 -14.06
N SER A 64 9.03 -3.37 -14.52
CA SER A 64 8.24 -3.14 -15.74
C SER A 64 7.08 -2.15 -15.56
N GLY A 65 6.88 -1.58 -14.37
CA GLY A 65 5.83 -0.60 -14.08
C GLY A 65 4.47 -1.18 -13.70
N LYS A 66 4.32 -2.50 -13.61
CA LYS A 66 3.08 -3.15 -13.16
C LYS A 66 2.83 -2.83 -11.68
N LEU A 67 1.63 -2.36 -11.35
CA LEU A 67 1.23 -2.06 -9.97
C LEU A 67 1.11 -3.36 -9.15
N LEU A 68 1.77 -3.40 -7.99
CA LEU A 68 1.68 -4.50 -7.02
C LEU A 68 0.89 -4.12 -5.78
N PHE A 69 1.05 -2.88 -5.32
CA PHE A 69 0.35 -2.34 -4.17
C PHE A 69 0.17 -0.83 -4.33
N SER A 70 -1.02 -0.30 -4.01
CA SER A 70 -1.19 1.13 -3.76
C SER A 70 -2.11 1.38 -2.59
N ALA A 71 -1.91 2.51 -1.91
CA ALA A 71 -2.79 2.98 -0.86
C ALA A 71 -2.98 4.51 -0.98
N ASP A 72 -4.22 4.95 -0.90
CA ASP A 72 -4.63 6.34 -0.72
C ASP A 72 -5.85 6.42 0.22
N ASP A 73 -6.44 7.61 0.35
CA ASP A 73 -7.59 7.84 1.25
C ASP A 73 -8.87 7.12 0.79
N SER A 74 -8.94 6.66 -0.47
CA SER A 74 -10.14 6.01 -1.03
C SER A 74 -10.05 4.50 -0.96
N GLU A 75 -8.90 3.94 -1.34
CA GLU A 75 -8.74 2.49 -1.45
C GLU A 75 -7.30 2.00 -1.24
N VAL A 76 -7.22 0.70 -0.97
CA VAL A 76 -5.97 -0.07 -1.03
C VAL A 76 -6.09 -1.12 -2.13
N VAL A 77 -5.20 -1.05 -3.11
CA VAL A 77 -5.16 -1.96 -4.25
C VAL A 77 -4.01 -2.95 -4.08
N VAL A 78 -4.30 -4.24 -4.27
CA VAL A 78 -3.28 -5.30 -4.35
C VAL A 78 -3.32 -5.90 -5.76
N GLY A 79 -2.32 -5.56 -6.58
CA GLY A 79 -2.19 -5.99 -7.98
C GLY A 79 -1.31 -7.22 -8.19
N ALA A 80 -0.90 -7.90 -7.11
CA ALA A 80 -0.14 -9.14 -7.18
C ALA A 80 -0.98 -10.29 -7.78
N GLU A 81 -0.33 -11.20 -8.50
CA GLU A 81 -1.03 -12.34 -9.14
C GLU A 81 -1.56 -13.35 -8.13
N ARG A 82 -0.95 -13.42 -6.95
CA ARG A 82 -1.36 -14.29 -5.86
C ARG A 82 -1.27 -13.52 -4.56
N LEU A 83 -2.40 -13.39 -3.87
CA LEU A 83 -2.46 -12.89 -2.50
C LEU A 83 -2.56 -14.07 -1.54
N ARG A 84 -1.62 -14.19 -0.61
CA ARG A 84 -1.66 -15.18 0.48
C ARG A 84 -1.93 -14.44 1.78
N VAL A 85 -3.04 -14.78 2.43
CA VAL A 85 -3.34 -14.29 3.77
C VAL A 85 -2.96 -15.39 4.76
N LEU A 86 -2.05 -15.07 5.68
CA LEU A 86 -1.56 -15.99 6.71
C LEU A 86 -2.21 -15.62 8.05
N GLY A 87 -2.67 -16.63 8.79
CA GLY A 87 -3.19 -16.49 10.15
C GLY A 87 -2.89 -17.77 10.93
N ALA A 88 -2.64 -17.66 12.25
CA ALA A 88 -2.27 -18.79 13.10
C ALA A 88 -3.30 -19.94 13.04
N GLU A 89 -4.57 -19.61 12.81
CA GLU A 89 -5.68 -20.58 12.64
C GLU A 89 -6.34 -20.50 11.26
N GLY A 90 -5.63 -19.97 10.27
CA GLY A 90 -6.19 -19.64 8.96
C GLY A 90 -6.81 -18.24 8.89
N THR A 91 -7.38 -17.91 7.73
CA THR A 91 -8.08 -16.64 7.49
C THR A 91 -9.57 -16.92 7.32
N VAL A 92 -10.41 -16.19 8.04
CA VAL A 92 -11.87 -16.24 7.88
C VAL A 92 -12.30 -14.92 7.26
N PHE A 93 -12.96 -14.98 6.11
CA PHE A 93 -13.67 -13.84 5.54
C PHE A 93 -15.11 -13.90 6.08
N PRO A 94 -15.50 -13.04 7.05
CA PRO A 94 -16.78 -13.15 7.73
C PRO A 94 -17.98 -12.78 6.84
N LYS A 95 -17.71 -12.13 5.70
CA LYS A 95 -18.69 -11.79 4.66
C LYS A 95 -18.22 -12.36 3.32
N SER A 96 -19.16 -12.50 2.39
CA SER A 96 -18.87 -12.89 1.01
C SER A 96 -17.86 -11.92 0.39
N ILE A 97 -16.91 -12.48 -0.35
CA ILE A 97 -16.05 -11.71 -1.24
C ILE A 97 -16.84 -11.42 -2.51
N GLU A 98 -17.07 -10.15 -2.80
CA GLU A 98 -17.77 -9.76 -4.02
C GLU A 98 -16.87 -9.96 -5.24
N THR A 99 -17.48 -10.49 -6.30
CA THR A 99 -16.89 -10.57 -7.63
C THR A 99 -17.64 -9.63 -8.56
N PRO A 100 -16.98 -9.07 -9.60
CA PRO A 100 -17.68 -8.33 -10.65
C PRO A 100 -18.90 -9.10 -11.19
N ASN A 101 -19.97 -8.40 -11.54
CA ASN A 101 -21.18 -9.02 -12.11
C ASN A 101 -20.86 -9.65 -13.46
N VAL A 102 -21.21 -10.92 -13.64
CA VAL A 102 -20.92 -11.66 -14.88
C VAL A 102 -22.23 -12.08 -15.50
N ARG A 103 -22.48 -11.56 -16.69
CA ARG A 103 -23.62 -11.94 -17.52
C ARG A 103 -23.09 -12.46 -18.84
N ALA A 104 -23.68 -13.54 -19.32
CA ALA A 104 -23.54 -13.90 -20.71
C ALA A 104 -24.33 -12.91 -21.57
N ASP A 105 -23.96 -12.80 -22.84
CA ASP A 105 -24.83 -12.16 -23.81
C ASP A 105 -26.18 -12.90 -23.81
N PRO A 106 -27.32 -12.21 -24.03
CA PRO A 106 -28.60 -12.86 -24.19
C PRO A 106 -28.49 -14.00 -25.21
N PHE A 107 -29.05 -15.18 -24.87
CA PHE A 107 -29.03 -16.40 -25.69
C PHE A 107 -27.66 -17.07 -25.88
N LYS A 108 -26.64 -16.71 -25.09
CA LYS A 108 -25.37 -17.46 -25.02
C LYS A 108 -25.16 -18.03 -23.62
N GLU A 109 -24.57 -19.22 -23.53
CA GLU A 109 -24.09 -19.77 -22.27
C GLU A 109 -22.82 -19.03 -21.81
N LEU A 110 -22.59 -19.02 -20.49
CA LEU A 110 -21.35 -18.49 -19.92
C LEU A 110 -20.18 -19.38 -20.36
N SER A 111 -19.34 -18.86 -21.24
CA SER A 111 -18.14 -19.57 -21.70
C SER A 111 -17.03 -19.57 -20.63
N PHE A 112 -16.17 -20.59 -20.65
CA PHE A 112 -15.01 -20.69 -19.75
C PHE A 112 -14.09 -19.45 -19.81
N LEU A 113 -13.97 -18.83 -20.99
CA LEU A 113 -13.19 -17.60 -21.18
C LEU A 113 -13.81 -16.39 -20.47
N GLN A 114 -15.14 -16.33 -20.40
CA GLN A 114 -15.85 -15.31 -19.60
C GLN A 114 -15.66 -15.58 -18.10
N ILE A 115 -15.64 -16.85 -17.68
CA ILE A 115 -15.40 -17.28 -16.30
C ILE A 115 -13.98 -16.96 -15.84
N ASP A 116 -12.97 -17.06 -16.71
CA ASP A 116 -11.59 -16.78 -16.32
C ASP A 116 -11.30 -15.26 -16.12
N ARG A 117 -12.11 -14.40 -16.75
CA ARG A 117 -12.11 -12.94 -16.50
C ARG A 117 -12.60 -12.58 -15.09
N ILE A 118 -13.42 -13.42 -14.46
CA ILE A 118 -14.03 -13.21 -13.13
C ILE A 118 -12.95 -13.13 -12.03
N ARG A 119 -11.79 -13.76 -12.22
CA ARG A 119 -10.77 -13.93 -11.17
C ARG A 119 -10.04 -12.66 -10.72
N LYS A 120 -10.35 -11.47 -11.24
CA LYS A 120 -9.36 -10.37 -11.28
C LYS A 120 -9.68 -9.10 -10.49
N GLN A 121 -10.68 -9.09 -9.62
CA GLN A 121 -10.82 -8.01 -8.64
C GLN A 121 -11.64 -8.48 -7.45
N ILE A 122 -11.05 -8.40 -6.26
CA ILE A 122 -11.72 -8.63 -4.98
C ILE A 122 -11.78 -7.27 -4.30
N THR A 123 -12.99 -6.76 -4.06
CA THR A 123 -13.20 -5.52 -3.31
C THR A 123 -13.73 -5.88 -1.94
N ILE A 124 -13.11 -5.34 -0.90
CA ILE A 124 -13.54 -5.51 0.49
C ILE A 124 -13.92 -4.12 0.99
N ASP A 125 -15.23 -3.91 1.22
CA ASP A 125 -15.72 -2.72 1.89
C ASP A 125 -15.40 -2.81 3.39
N MET A 126 -14.48 -1.96 3.84
CA MET A 126 -14.03 -1.92 5.23
C MET A 126 -15.08 -1.32 6.17
N ASP A 127 -16.00 -0.49 5.68
CA ASP A 127 -17.07 0.14 6.48
C ASP A 127 -18.19 -0.85 6.82
N GLN A 128 -18.26 -1.96 6.08
CA GLN A 128 -19.21 -3.04 6.29
C GLN A 128 -18.64 -4.15 7.19
N LEU A 129 -17.39 -4.07 7.67
CA LEU A 129 -16.86 -5.07 8.59
C LEU A 129 -17.42 -4.86 10.01
N PRO A 130 -17.88 -5.93 10.70
CA PRO A 130 -18.25 -5.80 12.11
C PRO A 130 -17.05 -5.28 12.91
N GLN A 131 -17.24 -4.21 13.68
CA GLN A 131 -16.23 -3.49 14.48
C GLN A 131 -15.46 -4.33 15.53
N LYS A 132 -15.54 -5.66 15.51
CA LYS A 132 -15.02 -6.53 16.57
C LYS A 132 -13.52 -6.83 16.52
N TYR A 133 -12.76 -6.33 15.55
CA TYR A 133 -11.33 -6.64 15.44
C TYR A 133 -10.46 -5.44 15.10
N TYR A 134 -10.58 -4.37 15.89
CA TYR A 134 -9.50 -3.41 16.04
C TYR A 134 -8.91 -3.57 17.45
N LEU A 135 -7.73 -4.21 17.50
CA LEU A 135 -6.76 -4.14 18.59
C LEU A 135 -7.26 -4.60 19.98
N LYS A 136 -7.11 -5.91 20.26
CA LYS A 136 -6.74 -6.31 21.62
C LYS A 136 -5.38 -5.68 21.91
N GLU A 137 -5.33 -4.83 22.93
CA GLU A 137 -4.09 -4.38 23.55
C GLU A 137 -3.16 -5.58 23.76
N VAL A 138 -1.94 -5.48 23.24
CA VAL A 138 -0.82 -6.25 23.77
C VAL A 138 0.11 -5.23 24.39
N CYS A 139 -0.17 -4.91 25.65
CA CYS A 139 0.80 -4.33 26.55
C CYS A 139 1.87 -5.39 26.85
N PHE A 140 3.13 -4.99 26.74
CA PHE A 140 4.23 -5.58 27.52
C PHE A 140 4.73 -4.51 28.47
#